data_AF-A0A1M4ZLI4-F1
#
_entry.id   AF-A0A1M4ZLI4-F1
#
_cell.length_a   1.000
_cell.length_b   1.000
_cell.length_c   1.000
_cell.angle_alpha   90.00
_cell.angle_beta   90.00
_cell.angle_gamma   90.00
#
_symmetry.space_group_name_H-M   'P 1'
#
loop_
_entity.id
_entity.type
_entity.pdbx_description
1 polymer ?
#
loop_
_entity_poly.entity_id
_entity_poly.type
_entity_poly.pdbx_seq_one_letter_code
_entity_poly.pdbx_strand_id
1 'polypeptide(L)'
;MPTFDNPKVRKALNMAIDKQAIIDVVFQGSGQIAKNPIPPTMWSYNDAIQDDPYDPQAAKAALEAEGVSDLSMKIWAMPVQRP
;
A
#
# COMPACT_ATOMS: atom_id res chain seq x y z
N MET A 1 -11.96 13.56 -13.30
CA MET A 1 -11.48 12.21 -13.72
C MET A 1 -11.43 11.34 -12.48
N PRO A 2 -11.78 10.04 -12.53
CA PRO A 2 -11.71 9.21 -11.33
C PRO A 2 -10.24 9.05 -10.94
N THR A 3 -9.85 9.67 -9.83
CA THR A 3 -8.44 9.78 -9.39
C THR A 3 -7.76 8.41 -9.22
N PHE A 4 -8.52 7.37 -8.91
CA PHE A 4 -8.03 6.01 -8.65
C PHE A 4 -7.89 5.14 -9.90
N ASP A 5 -8.40 5.58 -11.05
CA ASP A 5 -8.24 4.86 -12.33
C ASP A 5 -6.80 4.96 -12.84
N ASN A 6 -6.09 6.03 -12.46
CA ASN A 6 -4.70 6.24 -12.83
C ASN A 6 -3.76 5.29 -12.07
N PRO A 7 -3.03 4.38 -12.75
CA PRO A 7 -2.09 3.46 -12.10
C PRO A 7 -0.97 4.17 -11.34
N LYS A 8 -0.54 5.36 -11.80
CA LYS A 8 0.50 6.12 -11.11
C LYS A 8 0.02 6.69 -9.78
N VAL A 9 -1.24 7.12 -9.71
CA VAL A 9 -1.87 7.54 -8.45
C VAL A 9 -1.96 6.37 -7.48
N ARG A 10 -2.39 5.18 -7.94
CA ARG A 10 -2.40 3.98 -7.08
C ARG A 10 -1.02 3.62 -6.56
N LYS A 11 0.00 3.73 -7.41
CA LYS A 11 1.40 3.49 -7.04
C LYS A 11 1.91 4.50 -6.01
N ALA A 12 1.59 5.78 -6.20
CA ALA A 12 1.92 6.83 -5.24
C ALA A 12 1.27 6.59 -3.87
N LEU A 13 0.00 6.17 -3.84
CA LEU A 13 -0.69 5.80 -2.61
C LEU A 13 -0.05 4.57 -1.92
N ASN A 14 0.44 3.58 -2.67
CA ASN A 14 1.16 2.43 -2.10
C ASN A 14 2.44 2.87 -1.38
N MET A 15 3.23 3.77 -1.99
CA MET A 15 4.46 4.33 -1.38
C MET A 15 4.18 5.18 -0.14
N ALA A 16 2.98 5.76 -0.01
CA ALA A 16 2.60 6.58 1.15
C ALA A 16 2.20 5.74 2.39
N ILE A 17 2.04 4.43 2.26
CA ILE A 17 1.58 3.54 3.34
C ILE A 17 2.78 2.91 4.04
N ASP A 18 2.93 3.17 5.34
CA ASP A 18 3.93 2.51 6.17
C ASP A 18 3.46 1.10 6.54
N LYS A 19 3.85 0.12 5.72
CA LYS A 19 3.50 -1.29 5.93
C LYS A 19 4.14 -1.86 7.20
N GLN A 20 5.32 -1.40 7.59
CA GLN A 20 6.01 -1.90 8.78
C GLN A 20 5.30 -1.43 10.05
N ALA A 21 4.93 -0.15 10.12
CA ALA A 21 4.15 0.37 11.24
C ALA A 21 2.80 -0.34 11.39
N ILE A 22 2.14 -0.73 10.29
CA ILE A 22 0.91 -1.52 10.35
C ILE A 22 1.17 -2.90 10.97
N ILE A 23 2.22 -3.61 10.56
CA ILE A 23 2.59 -4.91 11.15
C ILE A 23 2.88 -4.76 12.65
N ASP A 24 3.66 -3.75 13.03
CA ASP A 24 4.07 -3.56 14.41
C ASP A 24 2.91 -3.16 15.32
N VAL A 25 2.03 -2.25 14.88
CA VAL A 25 0.96 -1.69 15.71
C VAL A 25 -0.32 -2.51 15.64
N VAL A 26 -0.76 -2.90 14.44
CA VAL A 26 -2.03 -3.61 14.26
C VAL A 26 -1.87 -5.11 14.50
N PHE A 27 -0.80 -5.70 13.98
CA PHE A 27 -0.55 -7.13 14.09
C PHE A 27 0.42 -7.50 15.21
N GLN A 28 0.87 -6.52 16.02
CA GLN A 28 1.78 -6.74 17.16
C GLN A 28 3.06 -7.48 16.76
N GLY A 29 3.61 -7.16 15.58
CA GLY A 29 4.80 -7.82 15.03
C GLY A 29 4.54 -9.21 14.44
N SER A 30 3.29 -9.68 14.46
CA SER A 30 2.91 -10.95 13.82
C SER A 30 2.62 -10.74 12.34
N GLY A 31 3.23 -11.55 11.49
CA GLY A 31 3.03 -11.48 10.04
C GLY A 31 4.21 -10.89 9.30
N GLN A 32 4.02 -10.64 8.01
CA GLN A 32 5.08 -10.27 7.09
C GLN A 32 4.55 -9.33 6.01
N ILE A 33 5.40 -8.40 5.57
CA ILE A 33 5.07 -7.50 4.46
C ILE A 33 4.79 -8.33 3.20
N ALA A 34 3.62 -8.08 2.59
CA ALA A 34 3.20 -8.75 1.38
C ALA A 34 3.73 -8.02 0.14
N LYS A 35 4.63 -8.68 -0.61
CA LYS A 35 5.10 -8.25 -1.94
C LYS A 35 4.35 -8.92 -3.11
N ASN A 36 3.51 -9.90 -2.81
CA ASN A 36 2.69 -10.65 -3.79
C ASN A 36 1.27 -10.81 -3.25
N PRO A 37 0.26 -11.00 -4.12
CA PRO A 37 -1.11 -11.30 -3.70
C PRO A 37 -1.27 -12.68 -3.06
N ILE A 38 -0.26 -13.54 -3.21
CA ILE A 38 -0.20 -14.88 -2.67
C ILE A 38 0.87 -14.95 -1.56
N PRO A 39 0.66 -15.68 -0.46
CA PRO A 39 1.68 -15.90 0.56
C PRO A 39 2.90 -16.70 0.04
N PRO A 40 4.08 -16.53 0.66
CA PRO A 40 5.32 -17.22 0.28
C PRO A 40 5.28 -18.73 0.50
N THR A 41 4.31 -19.22 1.26
CA THR A 41 4.10 -20.64 1.49
C THR A 41 3.45 -21.36 0.31
N MET A 42 2.95 -20.62 -0.70
CA MET A 42 2.37 -21.22 -1.90
C MET A 42 3.40 -21.43 -3.00
N TRP A 43 3.27 -22.57 -3.70
CA TRP A 43 4.21 -23.04 -4.72
C TRP A 43 4.43 -22.06 -5.89
N SER A 44 3.46 -21.18 -6.16
CA SER A 44 3.50 -20.22 -7.26
C SER A 44 4.05 -18.84 -6.86
N TYR A 45 4.59 -18.71 -5.63
CA TYR A 45 5.15 -17.45 -5.15
C TYR A 45 6.34 -17.01 -6.00
N ASN A 46 6.35 -15.73 -6.39
CA ASN A 46 7.43 -15.16 -7.17
C ASN A 46 8.34 -14.29 -6.29
N ASP A 47 9.54 -14.80 -5.99
CA ASP A 47 10.51 -14.10 -5.16
C ASP A 47 11.21 -12.93 -5.84
N ALA A 48 11.20 -12.85 -7.17
CA ALA A 48 11.85 -11.78 -7.92
C ALA A 48 11.10 -10.44 -7.85
N ILE A 49 9.83 -10.44 -7.42
CA ILE A 49 9.04 -9.22 -7.27
C ILE A 49 9.63 -8.35 -6.15
N GLN A 50 9.73 -7.06 -6.42
CA GLN A 50 10.10 -6.03 -5.46
C GLN A 50 8.86 -5.18 -5.18
N ASP A 51 8.57 -4.95 -3.91
CA ASP A 51 7.49 -4.07 -3.50
C ASP A 51 7.91 -2.60 -3.63
N ASP A 52 6.94 -1.70 -3.67
CA ASP A 52 7.22 -0.27 -3.60
C ASP A 52 7.61 0.09 -2.15
N PRO A 53 8.77 0.74 -1.94
CA PRO A 53 9.20 1.12 -0.61
C PRO A 53 8.29 2.21 -0.03
N TYR A 54 8.22 2.27 1.29
CA TYR A 54 7.60 3.38 2.00
C TYR A 54 8.44 4.66 1.78
N ASP A 55 7.90 5.59 1.00
CA ASP A 55 8.51 6.88 0.71
C ASP A 55 7.41 7.95 0.55
N PRO A 56 6.99 8.60 1.65
CA PRO A 56 5.99 9.66 1.62
C PRO A 56 6.39 10.87 0.77
N GLN A 57 7.69 11.16 0.65
CA GLN A 57 8.16 12.30 -0.13
C GLN A 57 8.03 12.02 -1.63
N ALA A 58 8.47 10.84 -2.08
CA ALA A 58 8.30 10.40 -3.45
C ALA A 58 6.81 10.21 -3.81
N ALA A 59 6.00 9.69 -2.88
CA ALA A 59 4.55 9.59 -3.06
C ALA A 59 3.90 10.95 -3.31
N LYS A 60 4.24 11.97 -2.51
CA LYS A 60 3.73 13.32 -2.69
C LYS A 60 4.14 13.91 -4.04
N ALA A 61 5.41 13.78 -4.41
CA ALA A 61 5.90 14.24 -5.71
C ALA A 61 5.20 13.54 -6.89
N ALA A 62 4.95 12.23 -6.76
CA ALA A 62 4.26 11.44 -7.78
C ALA A 62 2.77 11.85 -7.92
N LEU A 63 2.10 12.20 -6.83
CA LEU A 63 0.72 12.72 -6.86
C LEU A 63 0.66 14.11 -7.52
N GLU A 64 1.58 15.01 -7.15
CA GLU A 64 1.67 16.36 -7.73
C GLU A 64 1.95 16.31 -9.25
N ALA A 65 2.83 15.40 -9.70
CA ALA A 65 3.12 15.19 -11.11
C ALA A 65 1.90 14.76 -11.94
N GLU A 66 0.93 14.10 -11.31
CA GLU A 66 -0.34 13.69 -11.93
C GLU A 66 -1.46 14.73 -11.71
N GLY A 67 -1.13 15.91 -11.18
CA GLY A 67 -2.08 16.99 -10.92
C GLY A 67 -3.05 16.71 -9.76
N VAL A 68 -2.71 15.77 -8.87
CA VAL A 68 -3.53 15.42 -7.71
C VAL A 68 -3.10 16.26 -6.52
N SER A 69 -3.86 17.30 -6.22
CA SER A 69 -3.80 18.08 -4.98
C SER A 69 -5.07 17.88 -4.16
N ASP A 70 -4.98 18.07 -2.84
CA ASP A 70 -6.13 18.03 -1.90
C ASP A 70 -7.01 16.78 -2.01
N LEU A 71 -6.36 15.62 -2.16
CA LEU A 71 -7.04 14.33 -2.29
C LEU A 71 -7.85 13.99 -1.03
N SER A 72 -9.17 13.92 -1.18
CA SER A 72 -10.09 13.42 -0.16
C SER A 72 -10.66 12.07 -0.58
N MET A 73 -10.62 11.08 0.32
CA MET A 73 -11.14 9.74 0.06
C MET A 73 -11.75 9.11 1.31
N LYS A 74 -12.66 8.16 1.09
CA LYS A 74 -13.21 7.32 2.15
C LYS A 74 -12.46 5.99 2.18
N ILE A 75 -11.83 5.67 3.31
CA ILE A 75 -11.23 4.37 3.56
C ILE A 75 -12.24 3.52 4.32
N TRP A 76 -12.67 2.42 3.71
CA TRP A 76 -13.62 1.50 4.33
C TRP A 76 -12.86 0.46 5.14
N ALA A 77 -13.21 0.34 6.41
CA ALA A 77 -12.65 -0.67 7.31
C ALA A 77 -13.78 -1.56 7.86
N MET A 78 -13.46 -2.83 8.10
CA MET A 78 -14.42 -3.76 8.72
C MET A 78 -14.71 -3.32 10.17
N PRO A 79 -15.98 -3.35 10.63
CA PRO A 79 -16.34 -2.93 11.98
C PRO A 79 -15.90 -3.94 13.07
N VAL A 80 -15.64 -5.19 12.68
CA VAL A 80 -15.18 -6.27 13.56
C VAL A 80 -13.89 -6.83 12.98
N GLN A 81 -12.79 -6.68 13.71
CA GLN A 81 -11.52 -7.30 13.36
C GLN A 81 -11.57 -8.78 13.77
N ARG A 82 -11.32 -9.68 12.82
CA ARG A 82 -11.13 -11.10 13.12
C ARG A 82 -9.68 -11.29 13.58
N PRO A 83 -9.44 -12.00 14.70
CA PRO A 83 -8.10 -12.25 15.21
C PRO A 83 -7.26 -13.11 14.25
#